data_AF-A0AAU1E135-F1
#
_entry.id   AF-A0AAU1E135-F1
#
_cell.length_a   1.000
_cell.length_b   1.000
_cell.length_c   1.000
_cell.angle_alpha   90.00
_cell.angle_beta   90.00
_cell.angle_gamma   90.00
#
_symmetry.space_group_name_H-M   'P 1'
#
loop_
_entity.id
_entity.type
_entity.pdbx_description
1 polymer ?
#
loop_
_entity_poly.entity_id
_entity_poly.type
_entity_poly.pdbx_seq_one_letter_code
_entity_poly.pdbx_strand_id
1 'polypeptide(L)'
;MCRTVDLHQAVLARNDENALALRGYLGDRGTVAVNLLSSPGSGKTALLEQLLARAVAAGVPAAAVTADLATENDATRLARSGAPVRQILTDGLCHLEAGMLRRRLEGWMPEGTRLLFVENVGNLVCPASYDLGETLRIALASVTEGEDKPVKYPTAFGLAQLVVITKTDIADAVGFDREAFLRGVEQVNPGVPVLETSARTGVGVDALLAHVLRAADGEEAHVPVLAREHERYLDSHDHGDGTGPHVHDGDHDHGDGRGPSSGGRGRHDDVPGAASVPAETGGNAP
;
A
#
# COMPACT_ATOMS: atom_id res chain seq x y z
N MET A 1 -26.75 4.48 12.30
CA MET A 1 -25.52 5.02 11.66
C MET A 1 -24.34 4.58 12.50
N CYS A 2 -23.22 4.19 11.90
CA CYS A 2 -22.03 3.57 12.52
C CYS A 2 -22.04 2.02 12.58
N ARG A 3 -21.50 1.40 11.53
CA ARG A 3 -21.00 0.01 11.48
C ARG A 3 -19.90 -0.10 10.42
N THR A 4 -20.01 0.68 9.35
CA THR A 4 -19.03 0.78 8.26
C THR A 4 -17.79 1.60 8.62
N VAL A 5 -17.95 2.71 9.36
CA VAL A 5 -16.82 3.57 9.79
C VAL A 5 -15.90 2.79 10.75
N ASP A 6 -16.50 2.07 11.69
CA ASP A 6 -15.83 1.21 12.67
C ASP A 6 -15.02 0.10 11.98
N LEU A 7 -15.62 -0.58 10.99
CA LEU A 7 -14.93 -1.62 10.22
C LEU A 7 -13.73 -1.09 9.42
N HIS A 8 -13.86 0.07 8.77
CA HIS A 8 -12.76 0.65 8.00
C HIS A 8 -11.57 1.01 8.89
N GLN A 9 -11.84 1.59 10.07
CA GLN A 9 -10.79 1.91 11.04
C GLN A 9 -10.12 0.65 11.60
N ALA A 10 -10.90 -0.39 11.92
CA ALA A 10 -10.35 -1.65 12.37
C ALA A 10 -9.43 -2.31 11.32
N VAL A 11 -9.77 -2.21 10.03
CA VAL A 11 -8.91 -2.72 8.93
C VAL A 11 -7.59 -1.96 8.85
N LEU A 12 -7.62 -0.62 8.92
CA LEU A 12 -6.41 0.20 8.87
C LEU A 12 -5.54 -0.02 10.11
N ALA A 13 -6.12 -0.03 11.31
CA ALA A 13 -5.39 -0.30 12.55
C ALA A 13 -4.69 -1.67 12.52
N ARG A 14 -5.38 -2.69 11.98
CA ARG A 14 -4.77 -4.01 11.79
C ARG A 14 -3.63 -3.98 10.78
N ASN A 15 -3.73 -3.18 9.72
CA ASN A 15 -2.61 -2.99 8.80
C ASN A 15 -1.43 -2.30 9.48
N ASP A 16 -1.67 -1.29 10.32
CA ASP A 16 -0.61 -0.55 11.04
C ASP A 16 0.16 -1.45 12.00
N GLU A 17 -0.53 -2.34 12.73
CA GLU A 17 0.13 -3.38 13.53
C GLU A 17 1.03 -4.28 12.67
N ASN A 18 0.55 -4.69 11.50
CA ASN A 18 1.33 -5.52 10.57
C ASN A 18 2.51 -4.74 9.97
N ALA A 19 2.34 -3.45 9.71
CA ALA A 19 3.37 -2.55 9.18
C ALA A 19 4.49 -2.34 10.20
N LEU A 20 4.16 -2.12 11.47
CA LEU A 20 5.12 -2.06 12.57
C LEU A 20 5.92 -3.36 12.70
N ALA A 21 5.25 -4.51 12.65
CA ALA A 21 5.91 -5.80 12.71
C ALA A 21 6.82 -6.06 11.49
N LEU A 22 6.38 -5.66 10.29
CA LEU A 22 7.18 -5.79 9.07
C LEU A 22 8.38 -4.87 9.07
N ARG A 23 8.23 -3.62 9.53
CA ARG A 23 9.33 -2.67 9.72
C ARG A 23 10.39 -3.23 10.66
N GLY A 24 9.99 -3.81 11.79
CA GLY A 24 10.90 -4.50 12.71
C GLY A 24 11.64 -5.67 12.05
N TYR A 25 10.89 -6.55 11.37
CA TYR A 25 11.48 -7.70 10.64
C TYR A 25 12.51 -7.29 9.58
N LEU A 26 12.26 -6.22 8.84
CA LEU A 26 13.20 -5.69 7.84
C LEU A 26 14.38 -4.99 8.51
N GLY A 27 14.13 -4.21 9.57
CA GLY A 27 15.15 -3.53 10.36
C GLY A 27 16.15 -4.50 11.00
N ASP A 28 15.68 -5.60 11.59
CA ASP A 28 16.53 -6.66 12.17
C ASP A 28 17.46 -7.31 11.13
N ARG A 29 17.10 -7.23 9.84
CA ARG A 29 17.90 -7.73 8.71
C ARG A 29 18.80 -6.66 8.08
N GLY A 30 18.74 -5.42 8.56
CA GLY A 30 19.40 -4.28 7.93
C GLY A 30 18.86 -3.97 6.52
N THR A 31 17.61 -4.33 6.25
CA THR A 31 16.96 -4.11 4.95
C THR A 31 16.19 -2.80 4.95
N VAL A 32 16.51 -1.92 4.00
CA VAL A 32 15.70 -0.72 3.71
C VAL A 32 14.65 -1.06 2.67
N ALA A 33 13.38 -0.88 3.05
CA ALA A 33 12.26 -1.04 2.14
C ALA A 33 11.86 0.27 1.48
N VAL A 34 11.69 0.22 0.16
CA VAL A 34 11.35 1.35 -0.70
C VAL A 34 10.04 1.06 -1.43
N ASN A 35 8.97 1.75 -1.06
CA ASN A 35 7.64 1.61 -1.64
C ASN A 35 7.44 2.62 -2.77
N LEU A 36 7.17 2.15 -3.98
CA LEU A 36 6.92 2.98 -5.16
C LEU A 36 5.41 3.12 -5.42
N LEU A 37 4.86 4.32 -5.18
CA LEU A 37 3.46 4.67 -5.45
C LEU A 37 3.36 5.49 -6.74
N SER A 38 2.35 5.21 -7.56
CA SER A 38 2.09 5.99 -8.78
C SER A 38 0.73 5.64 -9.41
N SER A 39 0.30 6.35 -10.45
CA SER A 39 -0.79 5.88 -11.32
C SER A 39 -0.35 4.76 -12.28
N PRO A 40 -1.30 4.01 -12.88
CA PRO A 40 -0.99 3.08 -13.97
C PRO A 40 -0.26 3.78 -15.11
N GLY A 41 0.74 3.12 -15.69
CA GLY A 41 1.45 3.64 -16.85
C GLY A 41 2.43 4.80 -16.56
N SER A 42 2.64 5.18 -15.30
CA SER A 42 3.65 6.20 -14.91
C SER A 42 5.09 5.79 -15.22
N GLY A 43 5.35 4.50 -15.45
CA GLY A 43 6.67 3.97 -15.78
C GLY A 43 7.45 3.38 -14.61
N LYS A 44 6.79 3.06 -13.48
CA LYS A 44 7.39 2.37 -12.32
C LYS A 44 8.27 1.18 -12.71
N THR A 45 7.72 0.17 -13.36
CA THR A 45 8.44 -1.05 -13.76
C THR A 45 9.67 -0.75 -14.61
N ALA A 46 9.57 0.20 -15.55
CA ALA A 46 10.68 0.58 -16.41
C ALA A 46 11.81 1.27 -15.63
N LEU A 47 11.44 2.17 -14.71
CA LEU A 47 12.38 2.86 -13.85
C LEU A 47 13.04 1.88 -12.87
N LEU A 48 12.25 0.99 -12.27
CA LEU A 48 12.73 0.00 -11.31
C LEU A 48 13.64 -1.04 -11.97
N GLU A 49 13.34 -1.49 -13.20
CA GLU A 49 14.24 -2.35 -13.99
C GLU A 49 15.64 -1.70 -14.15
N GLN A 50 15.68 -0.42 -14.51
CA GLN A 50 16.93 0.34 -14.66
C GLN A 50 17.67 0.55 -13.33
N LEU A 51 16.91 0.75 -12.25
CA LEU A 51 17.43 0.94 -10.90
C LEU A 51 18.06 -0.34 -10.35
N LEU A 52 17.37 -1.47 -10.49
CA LEU A 52 17.87 -2.79 -10.10
C LEU A 52 19.10 -3.19 -10.90
N ALA A 53 19.11 -2.96 -12.22
CA ALA A 53 20.27 -3.28 -13.05
C ALA A 53 21.53 -2.51 -12.60
N ARG A 54 21.38 -1.24 -12.21
CA ARG A 54 22.47 -0.42 -11.65
C ARG A 54 22.90 -0.90 -10.27
N ALA A 55 21.94 -1.27 -9.41
CA ALA A 55 22.25 -1.84 -8.10
C ALA A 55 23.07 -3.13 -8.22
N VAL A 56 22.65 -4.05 -9.12
CA VAL A 56 23.38 -5.27 -9.43
C VAL A 56 24.78 -4.97 -9.97
N ALA A 57 24.91 -4.04 -10.92
CA ALA A 57 26.21 -3.65 -11.47
C ALA A 57 27.14 -3.03 -10.41
N ALA A 58 26.59 -2.33 -9.42
CA ALA A 58 27.32 -1.75 -8.30
C ALA A 58 27.58 -2.74 -7.15
N GLY A 59 27.12 -3.99 -7.25
CA GLY A 59 27.26 -4.99 -6.20
C GLY A 59 26.40 -4.72 -4.96
N VAL A 60 25.35 -3.91 -5.08
CA VAL A 60 24.39 -3.63 -4.01
C VAL A 60 23.37 -4.78 -3.95
N PRO A 61 23.25 -5.49 -2.81
CA PRO A 61 22.26 -6.56 -2.67
C PRO A 61 20.84 -5.99 -2.67
N ALA A 62 20.18 -6.01 -3.83
CA ALA A 62 18.84 -5.51 -4.02
C ALA A 62 17.89 -6.61 -4.48
N ALA A 63 16.66 -6.58 -3.97
CA ALA A 63 15.56 -7.44 -4.41
C ALA A 63 14.33 -6.58 -4.70
N ALA A 64 13.39 -7.11 -5.49
CA ALA A 64 12.14 -6.44 -5.77
C ALA A 64 10.92 -7.34 -5.56
N VAL A 65 9.86 -6.74 -5.04
CA VAL A 65 8.50 -7.27 -5.06
C VAL A 65 7.70 -6.37 -5.98
N THR A 66 6.92 -6.94 -6.89
CA THR A 66 5.96 -6.19 -7.69
C THR A 66 4.56 -6.73 -7.47
N ALA A 67 3.58 -5.83 -7.40
CA ALA A 67 2.19 -6.15 -7.13
C ALA A 67 1.25 -5.60 -8.19
N ASP A 68 0.44 -6.50 -8.72
CA ASP A 68 -0.57 -6.20 -9.74
C ASP A 68 -1.86 -6.96 -9.47
N LEU A 69 -2.95 -6.46 -10.07
CA LEU A 69 -4.24 -7.14 -10.05
C LEU A 69 -4.19 -8.47 -10.81
N ALA A 70 -3.40 -8.52 -11.89
CA ALA A 70 -3.32 -9.67 -12.79
C ALA A 70 -1.99 -9.70 -13.53
N THR A 71 -1.64 -10.89 -14.01
CA THR A 71 -0.42 -11.21 -14.80
C THR A 71 0.88 -11.12 -14.01
N GLU A 72 1.94 -11.74 -14.55
CA GLU A 72 3.30 -11.72 -13.98
C GLU A 72 4.28 -10.96 -14.90
N ASN A 73 3.73 -10.09 -15.75
CA ASN A 73 4.49 -9.38 -16.78
C ASN A 73 5.57 -8.48 -16.16
N ASP A 74 5.22 -7.78 -15.08
CA ASP A 74 6.13 -6.88 -14.40
C ASP A 74 7.24 -7.65 -13.69
N ALA A 75 6.95 -8.77 -13.03
CA ALA A 75 7.97 -9.61 -12.43
C ALA A 75 8.94 -10.18 -13.48
N THR A 76 8.40 -10.68 -14.61
CA THR A 76 9.20 -11.20 -15.73
C THR A 76 10.12 -10.12 -16.30
N ARG A 77 9.62 -8.89 -16.40
CA ARG A 77 10.40 -7.75 -16.89
C ARG A 77 11.51 -7.38 -15.91
N LEU A 78 11.18 -7.20 -14.63
CA LEU A 78 12.15 -6.81 -13.59
C LEU A 78 13.26 -7.85 -13.42
N ALA A 79 12.96 -9.15 -13.60
CA ALA A 79 13.96 -10.22 -13.49
C ALA A 79 15.11 -10.08 -14.51
N ARG A 80 14.92 -9.34 -15.61
CA ARG A 80 15.97 -9.04 -16.61
C ARG A 80 17.12 -8.21 -16.03
N SER A 81 16.89 -7.52 -14.92
CA SER A 81 17.94 -6.78 -14.20
C SER A 81 18.99 -7.70 -13.54
N GLY A 82 18.69 -8.99 -13.38
CA GLY A 82 19.50 -9.94 -12.62
C GLY A 82 19.25 -9.93 -11.11
N ALA A 83 18.42 -9.00 -10.59
CA ALA A 83 18.02 -8.99 -9.20
C ALA A 83 16.94 -10.06 -8.91
N PRO A 84 16.85 -10.59 -7.68
CA PRO A 84 15.75 -11.43 -7.24
C PRO A 84 14.42 -10.67 -7.27
N VAL A 85 13.40 -11.23 -7.94
CA VAL A 85 12.07 -10.61 -8.08
C VAL A 85 10.95 -11.55 -7.64
N ARG A 86 9.95 -11.01 -6.97
CA ARG A 86 8.72 -11.73 -6.57
C ARG A 86 7.48 -11.00 -7.05
N GLN A 87 6.57 -11.71 -7.71
CA GLN A 87 5.22 -11.22 -7.99
C GLN A 87 4.31 -11.40 -6.77
N ILE A 88 3.42 -10.43 -6.56
CA ILE A 88 2.21 -10.57 -5.76
C ILE A 88 1.02 -10.28 -6.68
N LEU A 89 0.09 -11.23 -6.77
CA LEU A 89 -1.23 -10.96 -7.32
C LEU A 89 -2.12 -10.53 -6.16
N THR A 90 -2.78 -9.38 -6.29
CA THR A 90 -3.57 -8.78 -5.21
C THR A 90 -4.99 -9.32 -5.12
N ASP A 91 -5.34 -10.28 -5.97
CA ASP A 91 -6.67 -10.93 -6.05
C ASP A 91 -7.82 -9.91 -6.11
N GLY A 92 -7.61 -8.81 -6.86
CA GLY A 92 -8.58 -7.75 -7.09
C GLY A 92 -8.45 -6.51 -6.19
N LEU A 93 -7.56 -6.53 -5.19
CA LEU A 93 -7.30 -5.34 -4.37
C LEU A 93 -6.50 -4.28 -5.13
N CYS A 94 -6.88 -3.02 -4.93
CA CYS A 94 -6.26 -1.85 -5.57
C CYS A 94 -4.95 -1.38 -4.89
N HIS A 95 -4.45 -2.10 -3.90
CA HIS A 95 -3.27 -1.78 -3.09
C HIS A 95 -2.66 -3.05 -2.48
N LEU A 96 -1.45 -2.91 -1.94
CA LEU A 96 -0.84 -3.88 -1.03
C LEU A 96 -1.12 -3.54 0.43
N GLU A 97 -1.21 -4.58 1.26
CA GLU A 97 -1.21 -4.48 2.73
C GLU A 97 0.09 -5.06 3.30
N ALA A 98 0.54 -4.57 4.46
CA ALA A 98 1.79 -5.01 5.10
C ALA A 98 1.79 -6.52 5.38
N GLY A 99 0.64 -7.07 5.81
CA GLY A 99 0.49 -8.51 6.06
C GLY A 99 0.65 -9.36 4.78
N MET A 100 0.20 -8.86 3.63
CA MET A 100 0.37 -9.55 2.34
C MET A 100 1.83 -9.57 1.93
N LEU A 101 2.51 -8.42 2.05
CA LEU A 101 3.92 -8.29 1.73
C LEU A 101 4.76 -9.21 2.62
N ARG A 102 4.57 -9.18 3.94
CA ARG A 102 5.30 -10.02 4.89
C ARG A 102 5.22 -11.51 4.53
N ARG A 103 4.02 -12.04 4.28
CA ARG A 103 3.82 -13.45 3.90
C ARG A 103 4.55 -13.85 2.62
N ARG A 104 4.84 -12.89 1.74
CA ARG A 104 5.53 -13.13 0.46
C ARG A 104 7.05 -13.03 0.60
N LEU A 105 7.53 -12.29 1.59
CA LEU A 105 8.95 -12.18 1.94
C LEU A 105 9.44 -13.38 2.78
N GLU A 106 8.60 -13.89 3.68
CA GLU A 106 8.93 -15.05 4.50
C GLU A 106 9.31 -16.27 3.63
N GLY A 107 10.52 -16.80 3.85
CA GLY A 107 11.06 -17.94 3.11
C GLY A 107 11.52 -17.66 1.67
N TRP A 108 11.37 -16.43 1.17
CA TRP A 108 11.82 -16.05 -0.18
C TRP A 108 12.96 -15.02 -0.18
N MET A 109 12.91 -14.03 0.71
CA MET A 109 13.85 -12.90 0.66
C MET A 109 15.30 -13.38 0.88
N PRO A 110 16.23 -13.12 -0.08
CA PRO A 110 17.62 -13.52 0.04
C PRO A 110 18.30 -12.93 1.27
N GLU A 111 19.21 -13.70 1.86
CA GLU A 111 20.04 -13.23 2.98
C GLU A 111 20.93 -12.05 2.55
N GLY A 112 21.09 -11.07 3.44
CA GLY A 112 21.88 -9.87 3.16
C GLY A 112 21.24 -8.90 2.18
N THR A 113 19.95 -9.05 1.82
CA THR A 113 19.21 -8.06 1.03
C THR A 113 19.26 -6.70 1.74
N ARG A 114 20.00 -5.75 1.17
CA ARG A 114 20.16 -4.39 1.70
C ARG A 114 19.01 -3.49 1.27
N LEU A 115 18.58 -3.61 0.02
CA LEU A 115 17.49 -2.82 -0.55
C LEU A 115 16.34 -3.75 -0.98
N LEU A 116 15.14 -3.50 -0.48
CA LEU A 116 13.92 -4.15 -0.95
C LEU A 116 13.03 -3.11 -1.63
N PHE A 117 12.92 -3.19 -2.95
CA PHE A 117 11.97 -2.36 -3.70
C PHE A 117 10.60 -3.04 -3.74
N VAL A 118 9.56 -2.27 -3.47
CA VAL A 118 8.16 -2.70 -3.57
C VAL A 118 7.49 -1.83 -4.62
N GLU A 119 7.31 -2.38 -5.81
CA GLU A 119 6.45 -1.79 -6.83
C GLU A 119 4.99 -2.07 -6.46
N ASN A 120 4.33 -1.05 -5.89
CA ASN A 120 2.93 -1.16 -5.49
C ASN A 120 2.00 -1.11 -6.72
N VAL A 121 0.74 -1.45 -6.51
CA VAL A 121 -0.28 -1.36 -7.56
C VAL A 121 -0.34 0.06 -8.12
N GLY A 122 -0.51 0.19 -9.44
CA GLY A 122 -0.75 1.49 -10.09
C GLY A 122 -2.02 2.16 -9.60
N ASN A 123 -1.96 2.88 -8.48
CA ASN A 123 -3.04 3.68 -7.92
C ASN A 123 -2.46 4.75 -6.98
N LEU A 124 -2.99 5.97 -7.03
CA LEU A 124 -2.60 7.07 -6.13
C LEU A 124 -3.59 7.30 -4.98
N VAL A 125 -4.67 6.55 -4.92
CA VAL A 125 -5.71 6.71 -3.89
C VAL A 125 -5.56 5.61 -2.84
N CYS A 126 -5.88 4.35 -3.19
CA CYS A 126 -5.89 3.27 -2.19
C CYS A 126 -4.53 3.09 -1.48
N PRO A 127 -3.38 2.99 -2.20
CA PRO A 127 -2.10 2.67 -1.55
C PRO A 127 -1.60 3.77 -0.60
N ALA A 128 -2.07 5.02 -0.78
CA ALA A 128 -1.60 6.14 0.02
C ALA A 128 -1.99 6.00 1.52
N SER A 129 -3.09 5.30 1.80
CA SER A 129 -3.62 5.11 3.16
C SER A 129 -3.04 3.88 3.89
N TYR A 130 -2.23 3.06 3.22
CA TYR A 130 -1.72 1.81 3.80
C TYR A 130 -0.20 1.91 3.98
N ASP A 131 0.26 1.88 5.24
CA ASP A 131 1.66 1.70 5.57
C ASP A 131 2.08 0.24 5.28
N LEU A 132 3.20 0.06 4.58
CA LEU A 132 3.81 -1.26 4.34
C LEU A 132 4.99 -1.53 5.26
N GLY A 133 5.24 -0.67 6.24
CA GLY A 133 6.45 -0.72 7.05
C GLY A 133 7.69 -0.24 6.29
N GLU A 134 7.50 0.50 5.18
CA GLU A 134 8.60 1.01 4.37
C GLU A 134 9.43 2.05 5.12
N THR A 135 10.70 2.15 4.73
CA THR A 135 11.60 3.23 5.16
C THR A 135 11.41 4.46 4.27
N LEU A 136 11.25 4.23 2.96
CA LEU A 136 11.04 5.28 1.98
C LEU A 136 9.78 4.99 1.16
N ARG A 137 8.87 5.95 1.13
CA ARG A 137 7.74 6.06 0.20
C ARG A 137 8.09 7.06 -0.88
N ILE A 138 8.13 6.59 -2.12
CA ILE A 138 8.43 7.39 -3.29
C ILE A 138 7.15 7.52 -4.13
N ALA A 139 6.69 8.75 -4.34
CA ALA A 139 5.56 9.05 -5.23
C ALA A 139 6.08 9.40 -6.63
N LEU A 140 5.65 8.65 -7.64
CA LEU A 140 6.01 8.89 -9.04
C LEU A 140 4.84 9.54 -9.78
N ALA A 141 5.17 10.53 -10.62
CA ALA A 141 4.25 11.12 -11.58
C ALA A 141 4.96 11.26 -12.93
N SER A 142 4.37 10.76 -14.01
CA SER A 142 4.94 11.02 -15.34
C SER A 142 4.48 12.35 -15.90
N VAL A 143 5.33 12.94 -16.74
CA VAL A 143 5.02 14.19 -17.46
C VAL A 143 3.75 14.11 -18.33
N THR A 144 3.25 12.89 -18.59
CA THR A 144 2.02 12.65 -19.37
C THR A 144 0.73 12.71 -18.55
N GLU A 145 0.81 12.89 -17.23
CA GLU A 145 -0.34 12.79 -16.33
C GLU A 145 -0.91 14.15 -15.89
N GLY A 146 -0.28 15.25 -16.32
CA GLY A 146 -0.65 16.61 -15.95
C GLY A 146 0.01 17.09 -14.65
N GLU A 147 0.16 18.40 -14.54
CA GLU A 147 0.95 19.09 -13.52
C GLU A 147 0.20 19.24 -12.19
N ASP A 148 -1.13 19.21 -12.23
CA ASP A 148 -2.00 19.40 -11.06
C ASP A 148 -2.14 18.15 -10.18
N LYS A 149 -1.42 17.08 -10.54
CA LYS A 149 -1.46 15.78 -9.86
C LYS A 149 -1.13 15.82 -8.37
N PRO A 150 -0.11 16.57 -7.90
CA PRO A 150 0.19 16.65 -6.48
C PRO A 150 -1.01 17.14 -5.66
N VAL A 151 -1.66 18.22 -6.12
CA VAL A 151 -2.81 18.84 -5.45
C VAL A 151 -4.07 17.97 -5.57
N LYS A 152 -4.22 17.22 -6.67
CA LYS A 152 -5.34 16.27 -6.84
C LYS A 152 -5.23 15.02 -5.96
N TYR A 153 -4.02 14.60 -5.61
CA TYR A 153 -3.77 13.39 -4.81
C TYR A 153 -2.93 13.71 -3.56
N PRO A 154 -3.39 14.61 -2.69
CA PRO A 154 -2.56 15.20 -1.64
C PRO A 154 -2.03 14.16 -0.66
N THR A 155 -2.79 13.10 -0.35
CA THR A 155 -2.33 12.03 0.54
C THR A 155 -1.12 11.27 -0.02
N ALA A 156 -1.09 10.98 -1.33
CA ALA A 156 0.01 10.23 -1.94
C ALA A 156 1.31 11.04 -1.96
N PHE A 157 1.23 12.32 -2.34
CA PHE A 157 2.41 13.19 -2.42
C PHE A 157 2.81 13.76 -1.05
N GLY A 158 1.84 14.01 -0.17
CA GLY A 158 2.01 14.56 1.18
C GLY A 158 2.56 13.57 2.20
N LEU A 159 2.53 12.27 1.90
CA LEU A 159 3.16 11.22 2.69
C LEU A 159 4.48 10.71 2.10
N ALA A 160 4.91 11.22 0.94
CA ALA A 160 6.13 10.76 0.28
C ALA A 160 7.38 11.38 0.92
N GLN A 161 8.45 10.60 1.04
CA GLN A 161 9.80 11.10 1.39
C GLN A 161 10.57 11.57 0.16
N LEU A 162 10.12 11.18 -1.04
CA LEU A 162 10.70 11.59 -2.31
C LEU A 162 9.62 11.62 -3.38
N VAL A 163 9.62 12.66 -4.21
CA VAL A 163 8.80 12.73 -5.43
C VAL A 163 9.69 12.51 -6.65
N VAL A 164 9.23 11.69 -7.58
CA VAL A 164 9.96 11.42 -8.83
C VAL A 164 9.08 11.76 -10.04
N ILE A 165 9.55 12.69 -10.85
CA ILE A 165 8.98 12.99 -12.16
C ILE A 165 9.57 12.00 -13.17
N THR A 166 8.74 11.25 -13.88
CA THR A 166 9.18 10.24 -14.84
C THR A 166 8.88 10.64 -16.29
N LYS A 167 9.59 9.99 -17.22
CA LYS A 167 9.48 10.20 -18.68
C LYS A 167 9.85 11.62 -19.11
N THR A 168 10.79 12.27 -18.42
CA THR A 168 11.17 13.67 -18.70
C THR A 168 11.73 13.88 -20.11
N ASP A 169 12.19 12.81 -20.75
CA ASP A 169 12.62 12.78 -22.14
C ASP A 169 11.51 13.05 -23.18
N ILE A 170 10.24 13.12 -22.77
CA ILE A 170 9.12 13.56 -23.61
C ILE A 170 8.38 14.77 -23.04
N ALA A 171 8.92 15.46 -22.04
CA ALA A 171 8.27 16.59 -21.37
C ALA A 171 7.85 17.69 -22.36
N ASP A 172 8.78 18.11 -23.23
CA ASP A 172 8.53 19.14 -24.24
C ASP A 172 7.44 18.73 -25.24
N ALA A 173 7.45 17.45 -25.65
CA ALA A 173 6.49 16.93 -26.63
C ALA A 173 5.05 16.90 -26.10
N VAL A 174 4.88 16.78 -24.78
CA VAL A 174 3.56 16.76 -24.14
C VAL A 174 3.20 18.09 -23.47
N GLY A 175 4.08 19.10 -23.58
CA GLY A 175 3.85 20.45 -23.06
C GLY A 175 3.82 20.53 -21.54
N PHE A 176 4.63 19.71 -20.85
CA PHE A 176 4.60 19.61 -19.39
C PHE A 176 5.10 20.89 -18.71
N ASP A 177 4.25 21.53 -17.89
CA ASP A 177 4.64 22.69 -17.06
C ASP A 177 5.29 22.23 -15.75
N ARG A 178 6.60 21.99 -15.83
CA ARG A 178 7.45 21.60 -14.70
C ARG A 178 7.26 22.50 -13.47
N GLU A 179 7.19 23.81 -13.66
CA GLU A 179 7.12 24.76 -12.56
C GLU A 179 5.75 24.71 -11.87
N ALA A 180 4.67 24.49 -12.62
CA ALA A 180 3.35 24.25 -12.04
C ALA A 180 3.32 22.98 -11.19
N PHE A 181 3.94 21.89 -11.67
CA PHE A 181 4.02 20.65 -10.90
C PHE A 181 4.80 20.85 -9.60
N LEU A 182 5.97 21.49 -9.65
CA LEU A 182 6.78 21.74 -8.46
C LEU A 182 6.07 22.64 -7.44
N ARG A 183 5.34 23.66 -7.88
CA ARG A 183 4.49 24.46 -6.98
C ARG A 183 3.43 23.61 -6.30
N GLY A 184 2.80 22.68 -7.03
CA GLY A 184 1.83 21.74 -6.47
C GLY A 184 2.45 20.78 -5.44
N VAL A 185 3.66 20.28 -5.71
CA VAL A 185 4.41 19.45 -4.75
C VAL A 185 4.72 20.24 -3.49
N GLU A 186 5.29 21.44 -3.62
CA GLU A 186 5.64 22.30 -2.49
C GLU A 186 4.41 22.68 -1.65
N GLN A 187 3.25 22.88 -2.28
CA GLN A 187 2.00 23.16 -1.57
C GLN A 187 1.55 21.98 -0.69
N VAL A 188 1.74 20.75 -1.15
CA VAL A 188 1.23 19.54 -0.48
C VAL A 188 2.26 18.95 0.49
N ASN A 189 3.55 19.04 0.15
CA ASN A 189 4.64 18.47 0.93
C ASN A 189 5.87 19.40 0.88
N PRO A 190 5.83 20.54 1.59
CA PRO A 190 6.90 21.53 1.56
C PRO A 190 8.28 20.93 1.84
N GLY A 191 9.26 21.25 0.98
CA GLY A 191 10.64 20.81 1.15
C GLY A 191 10.94 19.35 0.77
N VAL A 192 9.94 18.58 0.31
CA VAL A 192 10.21 17.21 -0.17
C VAL A 192 11.17 17.24 -1.36
N PRO A 193 12.20 16.40 -1.40
CA PRO A 193 13.09 16.32 -2.55
C PRO A 193 12.30 15.86 -3.79
N VAL A 194 12.64 16.43 -4.94
CA VAL A 194 12.09 16.05 -6.25
C VAL A 194 13.22 15.65 -7.18
N LEU A 195 13.11 14.48 -7.80
CA LEU A 195 14.04 14.02 -8.83
C LEU A 195 13.33 13.84 -10.17
N GLU A 196 14.05 14.15 -11.24
CA GLU A 196 13.59 14.00 -12.61
C GLU A 196 14.28 12.82 -13.27
N THR A 197 13.50 11.93 -13.90
CA THR A 197 14.00 10.67 -14.41
C THR A 197 13.44 10.32 -15.78
N SER A 198 14.27 9.60 -16.53
CA SER A 198 13.87 8.95 -17.76
C SER A 198 14.48 7.55 -17.80
N ALA A 199 13.64 6.52 -17.67
CA ALA A 199 14.10 5.13 -17.79
C ALA A 199 14.65 4.83 -19.20
N ARG A 200 14.16 5.55 -20.22
CA ARG A 200 14.59 5.37 -21.62
C ARG A 200 16.01 5.89 -21.86
N THR A 201 16.36 7.04 -21.28
CA THR A 201 17.67 7.68 -21.47
C THR A 201 18.65 7.38 -20.34
N GLY A 202 18.16 6.89 -19.20
CA GLY A 202 18.94 6.66 -17.98
C GLY A 202 19.12 7.91 -17.11
N VAL A 203 18.66 9.09 -17.56
CA VAL A 203 18.75 10.34 -16.80
C VAL A 203 18.06 10.18 -15.44
N GLY A 204 18.74 10.64 -14.39
CA GLY A 204 18.23 10.67 -13.01
C GLY A 204 18.20 9.32 -12.28
N VAL A 205 18.42 8.19 -12.96
CA VAL A 205 18.35 6.86 -12.33
C VAL A 205 19.49 6.65 -11.34
N ASP A 206 20.70 7.10 -11.65
CA ASP A 206 21.86 7.01 -10.74
C ASP A 206 21.67 7.92 -9.51
N ALA A 207 21.09 9.11 -9.72
CA ALA A 207 20.76 10.03 -8.63
C ALA A 207 19.68 9.44 -7.70
N LEU A 208 18.70 8.73 -8.26
CA LEU A 208 17.69 8.01 -7.50
C LEU A 208 18.31 6.86 -6.69
N LEU A 209 19.19 6.06 -7.29
CA LEU A 209 19.89 4.98 -6.56
C LEU A 209 20.72 5.55 -5.41
N ALA A 210 21.47 6.62 -5.67
CA ALA A 210 22.26 7.29 -4.65
C ALA A 210 21.39 7.84 -3.52
N HIS A 211 20.20 8.40 -3.82
CA HIS A 211 19.26 8.86 -2.81
C HIS A 211 18.78 7.72 -1.91
N VAL A 212 18.38 6.59 -2.50
CA VAL A 212 17.94 5.40 -1.76
C VAL A 212 19.09 4.84 -0.90
N LEU A 213 20.31 4.82 -1.43
CA LEU A 213 21.47 4.33 -0.68
C LEU A 213 21.80 5.19 0.53
N ARG A 214 21.71 6.52 0.43
CA ARG A 214 21.92 7.43 1.58
C ARG A 214 20.95 7.15 2.71
N ALA A 215 19.67 6.92 2.40
CA ALA A 215 18.70 6.49 3.41
C ALA A 215 19.07 5.12 4.02
N ALA A 216 19.60 4.20 3.21
CA ALA A 216 20.11 2.91 3.71
C ALA A 216 21.39 3.03 4.54
N ASP A 217 22.16 4.10 4.37
CA ASP A 217 23.32 4.43 5.20
C ASP A 217 22.93 5.24 6.47
N GLY A 218 21.63 5.44 6.70
CA GLY A 218 21.10 6.07 7.91
C GLY A 218 21.01 7.60 7.84
N GLU A 219 21.16 8.20 6.65
CA GLU A 219 20.84 9.62 6.48
C GLU A 219 19.34 9.87 6.71
N GLU A 220 19.01 10.96 7.39
CA GLU A 220 17.64 11.32 7.70
C GLU A 220 16.87 11.64 6.42
N ALA A 221 15.81 10.86 6.16
CA ALA A 221 14.89 11.12 5.06
C ALA A 221 13.98 12.31 5.38
N HIS A 222 13.43 12.92 4.34
CA HIS A 222 12.39 13.95 4.50
C HIS A 222 11.26 13.45 5.41
N VAL A 223 10.79 14.29 6.34
CA VAL A 223 9.66 13.94 7.21
C VAL A 223 8.39 14.56 6.62
N PRO A 224 7.47 13.77 6.04
CA PRO A 224 6.30 14.31 5.36
C PRO A 224 5.35 15.00 6.34
N VAL A 225 4.75 16.12 5.90
CA VAL A 225 3.86 16.91 6.77
C VAL A 225 2.64 16.10 7.22
N LEU A 226 2.05 15.32 6.31
CA LEU A 226 0.87 14.51 6.63
C LEU A 226 1.19 13.32 7.54
N ALA A 227 2.45 12.87 7.61
CA ALA A 227 2.84 11.81 8.55
C ALA A 227 2.67 12.27 10.01
N ARG A 228 2.98 13.55 10.29
CA ARG A 228 2.81 14.16 11.62
C ARG A 228 1.33 14.32 12.03
N GLU A 229 0.42 14.36 11.07
CA GLU A 229 -1.02 14.42 11.33
C GLU A 229 -1.62 13.02 11.56
N HIS A 230 -1.10 12.02 10.83
CA HIS A 230 -1.47 10.62 11.03
C HIS A 230 -1.02 10.08 12.40
N GLU A 231 0.19 10.40 12.84
CA GLU A 231 0.69 10.03 14.19
C GLU A 231 -0.14 10.68 15.31
N ARG A 232 -0.51 11.95 15.17
CA ARG A 232 -1.39 12.63 16.16
C ARG A 232 -2.78 12.04 16.24
N TYR A 233 -3.28 11.45 15.16
CA TYR A 233 -4.55 10.74 15.13
C TYR A 233 -4.46 9.38 15.87
N LEU A 234 -3.33 8.68 15.76
CA LEU A 234 -3.09 7.43 16.48
C LEU A 234 -2.93 7.67 17.99
N ASP A 235 -2.17 8.70 18.40
CA ASP A 235 -1.97 9.05 19.82
C ASP A 235 -3.26 9.50 20.52
N SER A 236 -4.22 10.09 19.80
CA SER A 236 -5.50 10.54 20.39
C SER A 236 -6.49 9.41 20.67
N HIS A 237 -6.20 8.17 20.28
CA HIS A 237 -7.04 7.00 20.52
C HIS A 237 -6.50 6.07 21.63
N ASP A 238 -5.37 6.42 22.25
CA ASP A 238 -4.93 5.80 23.51
C ASP A 238 -5.59 6.51 24.72
N HIS A 239 -6.88 6.27 24.89
CA HIS A 239 -7.56 6.53 26.16
C HIS A 239 -7.94 5.20 26.82
N GLY A 240 -6.93 4.61 27.47
CA GLY A 240 -6.98 4.13 28.85
C GLY A 240 -8.15 3.22 29.25
N ASP A 241 -7.81 1.98 29.53
CA ASP A 241 -8.58 1.03 30.35
C ASP A 241 -9.10 1.68 31.65
N GLY A 242 -10.32 2.20 31.59
CA GLY A 242 -11.10 2.61 32.75
C GLY A 242 -11.82 1.41 33.37
N THR A 243 -11.10 0.53 34.05
CA THR A 243 -11.72 -0.48 34.94
C THR A 243 -12.22 0.20 36.21
N GLY A 244 -13.39 0.83 36.13
CA GLY A 244 -14.16 1.26 37.30
C GLY A 244 -15.23 0.23 37.66
N PRO A 245 -15.32 -0.26 38.90
CA PRO A 245 -16.37 -1.19 39.29
C PRO A 245 -17.69 -0.42 39.44
N HIS A 246 -18.65 -0.67 38.54
CA HIS A 246 -20.02 -0.21 38.71
C HIS A 246 -20.75 -1.11 39.71
N VAL A 247 -20.92 -0.60 40.93
CA VAL A 247 -21.87 -1.12 41.92
C VAL A 247 -23.23 -0.51 41.60
N HIS A 248 -24.23 -1.33 41.32
CA HIS A 248 -25.63 -0.90 41.24
C HIS A 248 -26.37 -1.40 42.48
N ASP A 249 -26.57 -0.49 43.44
CA ASP A 249 -27.65 -0.53 44.42
C ASP A 249 -28.91 0.08 43.78
N GLY A 250 -30.09 -0.50 44.02
CA GLY A 250 -31.36 0.16 43.72
C GLY A 250 -32.52 -0.78 43.41
N ASP A 251 -33.27 -1.11 44.45
CA ASP A 251 -34.57 -1.79 44.44
C ASP A 251 -35.59 -1.18 43.46
N HIS A 252 -36.34 -2.04 42.77
CA HIS A 252 -37.73 -1.76 42.40
C HIS A 252 -38.58 -3.03 42.41
N ASP A 253 -39.39 -3.12 43.48
CA ASP A 253 -40.52 -3.99 43.70
C ASP A 253 -41.73 -3.55 42.86
N HIS A 254 -42.38 -4.48 42.15
CA HIS A 254 -43.82 -4.44 41.87
C HIS A 254 -44.36 -5.86 41.63
N GLY A 255 -45.32 -6.23 42.48
CA GLY A 255 -45.89 -7.57 42.59
C GLY A 255 -46.96 -7.99 41.57
N ASP A 256 -47.06 -9.32 41.48
CA ASP A 256 -48.24 -10.21 41.42
C ASP A 256 -49.38 -10.03 40.41
N GLY A 257 -49.63 -11.11 39.65
CA GLY A 257 -50.97 -11.37 39.10
C GLY A 257 -51.18 -12.56 38.14
N ARG A 258 -51.35 -13.78 38.70
CA ARG A 258 -52.26 -14.89 38.27
C ARG A 258 -52.00 -15.68 36.95
N GLY A 259 -51.85 -17.02 37.06
CA GLY A 259 -51.93 -18.02 35.96
C GLY A 259 -53.35 -18.55 35.71
N PRO A 260 -53.60 -19.81 35.25
CA PRO A 260 -52.77 -20.82 34.55
C PRO A 260 -53.49 -21.46 33.30
N SER A 261 -53.02 -22.64 32.84
CA SER A 261 -53.62 -23.60 31.87
C SER A 261 -53.33 -23.34 30.37
N SER A 262 -53.18 -24.31 29.46
CA SER A 262 -53.05 -25.77 29.47
C SER A 262 -52.77 -26.25 28.03
N GLY A 263 -52.03 -27.35 27.87
CA GLY A 263 -52.32 -28.36 26.84
C GLY A 263 -51.73 -28.18 25.44
N GLY A 264 -51.34 -29.33 24.84
CA GLY A 264 -51.43 -29.52 23.39
C GLY A 264 -50.17 -30.05 22.72
N ARG A 265 -50.11 -31.38 22.56
CA ARG A 265 -49.18 -32.10 21.66
C ARG A 265 -49.53 -31.81 20.19
N GLY A 266 -48.53 -31.88 19.31
CA GLY A 266 -48.75 -31.99 17.86
C GLY A 266 -47.46 -32.28 17.10
N ARG A 267 -47.28 -33.54 16.68
CA ARG A 267 -46.33 -34.00 15.66
C ARG A 267 -46.93 -33.82 14.25
N HIS A 268 -46.09 -34.07 13.23
CA HIS A 268 -46.34 -34.22 11.79
C HIS A 268 -46.11 -32.92 10.99
N ASP A 269 -45.47 -32.90 9.83
CA ASP A 269 -44.77 -33.91 9.02
C ASP A 269 -43.95 -33.15 7.95
N ASP A 270 -43.03 -33.90 7.35
CA ASP A 270 -42.25 -33.67 6.13
C ASP A 270 -42.84 -32.74 5.05
N VAL A 271 -41.95 -32.14 4.25
CA VAL A 271 -41.91 -32.36 2.78
C VAL A 271 -40.60 -31.81 2.16
N PRO A 272 -40.03 -32.46 1.12
CA PRO A 272 -38.69 -32.22 0.59
C PRO A 272 -38.69 -31.45 -0.74
N GLY A 273 -37.50 -31.12 -1.28
CA GLY A 273 -37.38 -30.74 -2.69
C GLY A 273 -36.07 -30.06 -3.08
N ALA A 274 -35.07 -30.87 -3.44
CA ALA A 274 -33.92 -30.43 -4.24
C ALA A 274 -34.22 -30.67 -5.73
N ALA A 275 -34.00 -29.68 -6.59
CA ALA A 275 -33.98 -29.83 -8.04
C ALA A 275 -32.97 -28.87 -8.71
N SER A 276 -31.87 -29.48 -9.17
CA SER A 276 -31.18 -29.30 -10.46
C SER A 276 -31.21 -27.96 -11.21
N VAL A 277 -30.01 -27.46 -11.55
CA VAL A 277 -29.75 -26.56 -12.69
C VAL A 277 -28.68 -27.24 -13.58
N PRO A 278 -28.91 -27.42 -14.90
CA PRO A 278 -27.94 -28.04 -15.80
C PRO A 278 -26.98 -27.02 -16.44
N ALA A 279 -25.82 -27.53 -16.87
CA ALA A 279 -24.71 -26.83 -17.50
C ALA A 279 -24.99 -26.48 -18.98
N GLU A 280 -24.67 -25.26 -19.38
CA GLU A 280 -24.60 -24.85 -20.79
C GLU A 280 -23.17 -25.09 -21.32
N THR A 281 -23.09 -25.82 -22.44
CA THR A 281 -21.88 -25.97 -23.25
C THR A 281 -22.07 -25.17 -24.54
N GLY A 282 -21.13 -24.27 -24.81
CA GLY A 282 -21.05 -23.51 -26.05
C GLY A 282 -20.46 -24.34 -27.18
N GLY A 283 -20.97 -24.13 -28.40
CA GLY A 283 -20.49 -24.79 -29.60
C GLY A 283 -20.91 -24.06 -30.88
N ASN A 284 -19.98 -23.26 -31.39
CA ASN A 284 -19.63 -22.97 -32.79
C ASN A 284 -20.73 -22.62 -33.83
N ALA A 285 -20.49 -21.51 -34.53
CA ALA A 285 -21.10 -21.16 -35.81
C ALA A 285 -19.97 -20.77 -36.82
N PRO A 286 -20.18 -21.00 -38.13
CA PRO A 286 -19.14 -21.15 -39.15
C PRO A 286 -18.51 -19.85 -39.67
#